data_AF-A0A524LDW8-F1
#
_entry.id   AF-A0A524LDW8-F1
#
_cell.length_a   1.000
_cell.length_b   1.000
_cell.length_c   1.000
_cell.angle_alpha   90.00
_cell.angle_beta   90.00
_cell.angle_gamma   90.00
#
_symmetry.space_group_name_H-M   'P 1'
#
loop_
_entity.id
_entity.type
_entity.pdbx_description
1 polymer ?
#
loop_
_entity_poly.entity_id
_entity_poly.type
_entity_poly.pdbx_seq_one_letter_code
_entity_poly.pdbx_strand_id
1 'polypeptide(L)'
;AGVAIVPATWDVDEAVREVRWAREQGLRGIMIPVVCGDHEPYHHPRYNALWAACQDLDMVVHFHSGPADTELYFGSWPPDPGKPALRGAMGIYVSEVAWFVARPLTFLIWGGIFEDHPRLRVAITEGTAIWVPSYLELLDQRYSSHAGNAKLGDYKSHLSMKPSEYFARNVRIGASVSRREAELRHEIGVRCLMWGSDFPHPEGSWPHTAERLDASFRGLPEDELVRMLGDNAADFYGFDSEKLAPLVARIGPKKRDLAAGAGSRA
;
A
#
# COMPACT_ATOMS: atom_id res chain seq x y z
N ALA A 1 -7.79 -4.47 15.84
CA ALA A 1 -6.63 -3.57 15.80
C ALA A 1 -6.94 -2.43 14.83
N GLY A 2 -6.37 -1.24 15.04
CA GLY A 2 -6.54 -0.10 14.14
C GLY A 2 -5.21 0.51 13.72
N VAL A 3 -5.31 1.66 13.04
CA VAL A 3 -4.20 2.46 12.53
C VAL A 3 -4.26 3.85 13.16
N ALA A 4 -3.16 4.30 13.76
CA ALA A 4 -3.06 5.65 14.33
C ALA A 4 -2.58 6.65 13.28
N ILE A 5 -3.11 7.88 13.28
CA ILE A 5 -2.56 8.97 12.47
C ILE A 5 -1.46 9.64 13.29
N VAL A 6 -0.27 9.82 12.71
CA VAL A 6 0.87 10.45 13.41
C VAL A 6 1.43 11.63 12.62
N PRO A 7 1.95 12.68 13.29
CA PRO A 7 2.41 13.91 12.64
C PRO A 7 3.83 13.77 12.04
N ALA A 8 4.10 12.69 11.31
CA ALA A 8 5.45 12.27 10.91
C ALA A 8 6.25 13.35 10.16
N THR A 9 5.62 14.11 9.27
CA THR A 9 6.31 15.15 8.48
C THR A 9 6.54 16.43 9.29
N TRP A 10 5.64 16.75 10.22
CA TRP A 10 5.70 17.97 11.03
C TRP A 10 6.71 17.85 12.18
N ASP A 11 6.56 16.81 13.02
CA ASP A 11 7.43 16.55 14.18
C ASP A 11 7.68 15.04 14.31
N VAL A 12 8.93 14.63 14.03
CA VAL A 12 9.32 13.22 14.05
C VAL A 12 9.39 12.67 15.47
N ASP A 13 9.79 13.48 16.45
CA ASP A 13 9.90 13.03 17.83
C ASP A 13 8.52 12.83 18.46
N GLU A 14 7.56 13.70 18.14
CA GLU A 14 6.14 13.48 18.44
C GLU A 14 5.61 12.23 17.75
N ALA A 15 5.88 12.05 16.45
CA ALA A 15 5.44 10.85 15.74
C ALA A 15 5.99 9.55 16.36
N VAL A 16 7.25 9.54 16.82
CA VAL A 16 7.84 8.39 17.53
C VAL A 16 7.15 8.13 18.87
N ARG A 17 6.79 9.18 19.62
CA ARG A 17 6.02 9.04 20.87
C ARG A 17 4.63 8.46 20.60
N GLU A 18 3.96 8.95 19.56
CA GLU A 18 2.64 8.44 19.14
C GLU A 18 2.71 6.98 18.65
N VAL A 19 3.77 6.57 17.94
CA VAL A 19 3.98 5.17 17.55
C VAL A 19 4.05 4.26 18.78
N ARG A 20 4.79 4.67 19.82
CA ARG A 20 4.92 3.91 21.07
C ARG A 20 3.57 3.81 21.78
N TRP A 21 2.90 4.94 21.96
CA TRP A 21 1.57 4.98 22.57
C TRP A 21 0.56 4.11 21.81
N ALA A 22 0.52 4.22 20.47
CA ALA A 22 -0.39 3.45 19.64
C ALA A 22 -0.16 1.94 19.82
N ARG A 23 1.10 1.51 19.91
CA ARG A 23 1.45 0.12 20.18
C ARG A 23 0.95 -0.35 21.55
N GLU A 24 1.11 0.48 22.59
CA GLU A 24 0.62 0.21 23.95
C GLU A 24 -0.91 0.09 24.00
N GLN A 25 -1.64 0.86 23.18
CA GLN A 25 -3.10 0.75 23.05
C GLN A 25 -3.56 -0.42 22.16
N GLY A 26 -2.64 -1.25 21.67
CA GLY A 26 -2.95 -2.42 20.85
C GLY A 26 -3.28 -2.13 19.39
N LEU A 27 -2.99 -0.91 18.91
CA LEU A 27 -2.96 -0.62 17.47
C LEU A 27 -1.78 -1.37 16.83
N ARG A 28 -1.87 -1.60 15.51
CA ARG A 28 -0.89 -2.41 14.76
C ARG A 28 -0.24 -1.67 13.60
N GLY A 29 -0.64 -0.42 13.38
CA GLY A 29 -0.04 0.41 12.37
C GLY A 29 -0.22 1.88 12.64
N ILE A 30 0.52 2.65 11.85
CA ILE A 30 0.39 4.09 11.74
C ILE A 30 0.08 4.48 10.30
N MET A 31 -0.50 5.65 10.10
CA MET A 31 -0.67 6.27 8.79
C MET A 31 0.12 7.57 8.75
N ILE A 32 0.87 7.76 7.67
CA ILE A 32 1.63 8.97 7.39
C ILE A 32 1.28 9.49 5.97
N PRO A 33 1.47 10.78 5.67
CA PRO A 33 1.09 11.36 4.39
C PRO A 33 1.76 10.70 3.18
N VAL A 34 1.09 10.65 2.02
CA VAL A 34 1.74 10.21 0.76
C VAL A 34 2.61 11.30 0.13
N VAL A 35 2.34 12.56 0.48
CA VAL A 35 3.07 13.76 0.04
C VAL A 35 3.74 14.42 1.25
N CYS A 36 5.01 14.79 1.12
CA CYS A 36 5.74 15.46 2.20
C CYS A 36 5.46 16.98 2.26
N GLY A 37 4.84 17.57 1.23
CA GLY A 37 4.63 19.01 1.14
C GLY A 37 5.96 19.76 1.20
N ASP A 38 6.03 20.78 2.07
CA ASP A 38 7.24 21.56 2.32
C ASP A 38 8.26 20.87 3.26
N HIS A 39 7.98 19.63 3.69
CA HIS A 39 8.89 18.84 4.52
C HIS A 39 9.84 17.98 3.69
N GLU A 40 10.92 17.52 4.32
CA GLU A 40 11.93 16.71 3.67
C GLU A 40 11.36 15.37 3.19
N PRO A 41 11.91 14.79 2.10
CA PRO A 41 11.44 13.52 1.57
C PRO A 41 11.75 12.35 2.50
N TYR A 42 11.02 11.24 2.39
CA TYR A 42 11.08 10.10 3.32
C TYR A 42 12.43 9.36 3.43
N HIS A 43 13.39 9.62 2.56
CA HIS A 43 14.77 9.11 2.67
C HIS A 43 15.69 10.05 3.47
N HIS A 44 15.21 11.21 3.90
CA HIS A 44 15.99 12.15 4.69
C HIS A 44 16.27 11.57 6.09
N PRO A 45 17.51 11.69 6.62
CA PRO A 45 17.89 11.11 7.92
C PRO A 45 17.02 11.53 9.11
N ARG A 46 16.29 12.66 9.00
CA ARG A 46 15.32 13.09 10.03
C ARG A 46 14.31 12.01 10.38
N TYR A 47 13.93 11.15 9.43
CA TYR A 47 12.92 10.10 9.62
C TYR A 47 13.50 8.79 10.17
N ASN A 48 14.82 8.65 10.34
CA ASN A 48 15.44 7.39 10.77
C ASN A 48 14.91 6.90 12.12
N ALA A 49 14.65 7.82 13.06
CA ALA A 49 14.08 7.48 14.36
C ALA A 49 12.66 6.90 14.24
N LEU A 50 11.86 7.41 13.29
CA LEU A 50 10.53 6.89 13.00
C LEU A 50 10.60 5.47 12.40
N TRP A 51 11.46 5.25 11.41
CA TRP A 51 11.63 3.93 10.79
C TRP A 51 12.12 2.89 11.78
N ALA A 52 13.10 3.25 12.63
CA ALA A 52 13.55 2.40 13.72
C ALA A 52 12.42 2.07 14.69
N ALA A 53 11.66 3.07 15.15
CA ALA A 53 10.54 2.85 16.07
C ALA A 53 9.47 1.94 15.46
N CYS A 54 9.08 2.14 14.20
CA CYS A 54 8.11 1.30 13.53
C CYS A 54 8.61 -0.15 13.39
N GLN A 55 9.88 -0.34 13.04
CA GLN A 55 10.48 -1.66 12.97
C GLN A 55 10.54 -2.37 14.33
N ASP A 56 11.03 -1.68 15.37
CA ASP A 56 11.27 -2.28 16.68
C ASP A 56 9.97 -2.64 17.41
N LEU A 57 8.89 -1.92 17.11
CA LEU A 57 7.58 -2.12 17.72
C LEU A 57 6.63 -2.96 16.85
N ASP A 58 7.10 -3.45 15.70
CA ASP A 58 6.30 -4.18 14.73
C ASP A 58 5.08 -3.37 14.23
N MET A 59 5.21 -2.05 14.12
CA MET A 59 4.15 -1.15 13.66
C MET A 59 4.21 -0.99 12.14
N VAL A 60 3.11 -1.36 11.46
CA VAL A 60 3.00 -1.24 9.99
C VAL A 60 2.78 0.22 9.61
N VAL A 61 3.60 0.74 8.69
CA VAL A 61 3.43 2.08 8.12
C VAL A 61 2.44 2.03 6.96
N HIS A 62 1.41 2.86 6.98
CA HIS A 62 0.41 2.93 5.93
C HIS A 62 0.56 4.21 5.13
N PHE A 63 0.53 4.04 3.81
CA PHE A 63 0.27 5.07 2.83
C PHE A 63 -1.11 4.81 2.24
N HIS A 64 -1.97 5.82 2.28
CA HIS A 64 -3.34 5.72 1.80
C HIS A 64 -3.56 6.78 0.72
N SER A 65 -4.28 6.41 -0.34
CA SER A 65 -4.68 7.36 -1.40
C SER A 65 -5.55 8.50 -0.85
N GLY A 66 -5.67 9.55 -1.65
CA GLY A 66 -6.45 10.75 -1.31
C GLY A 66 -5.59 12.01 -1.28
N PRO A 67 -4.51 12.07 -0.47
CA PRO A 67 -3.69 13.28 -0.44
C PRO A 67 -2.92 13.50 -1.75
N ALA A 68 -2.95 14.73 -2.24
CA ALA A 68 -2.22 15.22 -3.40
C ALA A 68 -1.89 16.71 -3.21
N ASP A 69 -1.13 17.29 -4.14
CA ASP A 69 -0.96 18.74 -4.23
C ASP A 69 -2.25 19.39 -4.79
N THR A 70 -3.27 19.52 -3.95
CA THR A 70 -4.63 19.94 -4.38
C THR A 70 -4.62 21.28 -5.11
N GLU A 71 -3.79 22.24 -4.71
CA GLU A 71 -3.77 23.56 -5.35
C GLU A 71 -3.25 23.52 -6.78
N LEU A 72 -2.34 22.59 -7.08
CA LEU A 72 -1.83 22.37 -8.44
C LEU A 72 -2.95 21.97 -9.41
N TYR A 73 -3.90 21.13 -8.98
CA TYR A 73 -4.96 20.60 -9.84
C TYR A 73 -6.24 21.43 -9.80
N PHE A 74 -6.65 21.90 -8.62
CA PHE A 74 -7.96 22.52 -8.38
C PHE A 74 -7.89 24.04 -8.20
N GLY A 75 -6.69 24.61 -8.08
CA GLY A 75 -6.49 26.02 -7.72
C GLY A 75 -6.58 26.23 -6.21
N SER A 76 -6.54 27.50 -5.80
CA SER A 76 -6.56 27.87 -4.37
C SER A 76 -7.85 27.46 -3.68
N TRP A 77 -7.75 27.14 -2.39
CA TRP A 77 -8.91 27.01 -1.51
C TRP A 77 -8.90 28.10 -0.42
N PRO A 78 -9.95 28.93 -0.30
CA PRO A 78 -11.18 28.94 -1.10
C PRO A 78 -10.93 29.37 -2.56
N PRO A 79 -11.86 29.05 -3.49
CA PRO A 79 -11.74 29.44 -4.89
C PRO A 79 -11.60 30.96 -5.04
N ASP A 80 -10.58 31.40 -5.78
CA ASP A 80 -10.38 32.81 -6.13
C ASP A 80 -11.21 33.16 -7.37
N PRO A 81 -12.24 34.04 -7.26
CA PRO A 81 -13.07 34.43 -8.40
C PRO A 81 -12.30 35.11 -9.55
N GLY A 82 -11.11 35.66 -9.26
CA GLY A 82 -10.21 36.26 -10.24
C GLY A 82 -9.37 35.24 -11.02
N LYS A 83 -9.39 33.96 -10.63
CA LYS A 83 -8.65 32.88 -11.29
C LYS A 83 -9.59 31.96 -12.08
N PRO A 84 -9.14 31.43 -13.24
CA PRO A 84 -9.95 30.49 -14.01
C PRO A 84 -10.11 29.16 -13.28
N ALA A 85 -11.30 28.55 -13.39
CA ALA A 85 -11.48 27.17 -13.01
C ALA A 85 -10.67 26.24 -13.93
N LEU A 86 -9.93 25.31 -13.33
CA LEU A 86 -9.06 24.40 -14.06
C LEU A 86 -9.88 23.23 -14.63
N ARG A 87 -10.11 23.26 -15.95
CA ARG A 87 -10.87 22.21 -16.65
C ARG A 87 -10.11 20.88 -16.60
N GLY A 88 -10.84 19.80 -16.32
CA GLY A 88 -10.27 18.46 -16.28
C GLY A 88 -9.53 18.10 -14.99
N ALA A 89 -9.45 19.01 -14.01
CA ALA A 89 -8.76 18.82 -12.74
C ALA A 89 -9.06 17.45 -12.09
N MET A 90 -10.34 17.10 -11.97
CA MET A 90 -10.76 15.84 -11.37
C MET A 90 -10.26 14.63 -12.17
N GLY A 91 -10.34 14.66 -13.50
CA GLY A 91 -9.88 13.57 -14.36
C GLY A 91 -8.36 13.36 -14.29
N ILE A 92 -7.60 14.45 -14.19
CA ILE A 92 -6.15 14.41 -13.99
C ILE A 92 -5.84 13.85 -12.60
N TYR A 93 -6.44 14.42 -11.56
CA TYR A 93 -6.25 13.97 -10.17
C TYR A 93 -6.50 12.47 -10.01
N VAL A 94 -7.67 11.96 -10.41
CA VAL A 94 -7.99 10.52 -10.27
C VAL A 94 -7.07 9.61 -11.08
N SER A 95 -6.48 10.11 -12.16
CA SER A 95 -5.50 9.35 -12.97
C SER A 95 -4.12 9.32 -12.30
N GLU A 96 -3.83 10.23 -11.38
CA GLU A 96 -2.54 10.34 -10.70
C GLU A 96 -2.53 9.85 -9.25
N VAL A 97 -3.70 9.61 -8.64
CA VAL A 97 -3.82 9.10 -7.26
C VAL A 97 -2.93 7.87 -7.01
N ALA A 98 -2.93 6.91 -7.94
CA ALA A 98 -2.09 5.71 -7.83
C ALA A 98 -0.59 6.04 -7.80
N TRP A 99 -0.16 7.09 -8.52
CA TRP A 99 1.23 7.54 -8.51
C TRP A 99 1.59 8.21 -7.19
N PHE A 100 0.71 9.02 -6.60
CA PHE A 100 0.99 9.67 -5.32
C PHE A 100 1.16 8.65 -4.21
N VAL A 101 0.25 7.68 -4.10
CA VAL A 101 0.30 6.68 -3.04
C VAL A 101 1.44 5.66 -3.24
N ALA A 102 1.86 5.41 -4.49
CA ALA A 102 3.04 4.60 -4.78
C ALA A 102 4.36 5.36 -4.58
N ARG A 103 4.38 6.69 -4.69
CA ARG A 103 5.61 7.50 -4.67
C ARG A 103 6.50 7.28 -3.44
N PRO A 104 5.98 7.14 -2.20
CA PRO A 104 6.80 6.80 -1.04
C PRO A 104 7.64 5.55 -1.21
N LEU A 105 7.16 4.55 -1.96
CA LEU A 105 7.91 3.31 -2.22
C LEU A 105 9.28 3.58 -2.84
N THR A 106 9.36 4.51 -3.79
CA THR A 106 10.62 4.88 -4.46
C THR A 106 11.60 5.49 -3.47
N PHE A 107 11.14 6.36 -2.57
CA PHE A 107 12.01 6.94 -1.55
C PHE A 107 12.54 5.88 -0.58
N LEU A 108 11.69 4.95 -0.14
CA LEU A 108 12.08 3.92 0.82
C LEU A 108 13.04 2.88 0.22
N ILE A 109 12.86 2.51 -1.06
CA ILE A 109 13.77 1.60 -1.76
C ILE A 109 15.10 2.28 -2.05
N TRP A 110 15.11 3.35 -2.84
CA TRP A 110 16.37 3.97 -3.28
C TRP A 110 17.10 4.70 -2.16
N GLY A 111 16.37 5.15 -1.14
CA GLY A 111 16.96 5.73 0.07
C GLY A 111 17.61 4.72 1.00
N GLY A 112 17.51 3.41 0.73
CA GLY A 112 18.08 2.37 1.61
C GLY A 112 17.29 2.14 2.91
N ILE A 113 16.08 2.68 3.05
CA ILE A 113 15.31 2.55 4.29
C ILE A 113 14.96 1.08 4.56
N PHE A 114 14.60 0.32 3.53
CA PHE A 114 14.40 -1.13 3.69
C PHE A 114 15.70 -1.91 3.87
N GLU A 115 16.86 -1.38 3.44
CA GLU A 115 18.16 -1.99 3.71
C GLU A 115 18.49 -1.87 5.20
N ASP A 116 18.39 -0.66 5.75
CA ASP A 116 18.68 -0.36 7.16
C ASP A 116 17.64 -0.96 8.11
N HIS A 117 16.39 -1.09 7.64
CA HIS A 117 15.27 -1.61 8.41
C HIS A 117 14.59 -2.80 7.71
N PRO A 118 15.25 -3.99 7.65
CA PRO A 118 14.77 -5.12 6.87
C PRO A 118 13.45 -5.73 7.36
N ARG A 119 13.05 -5.46 8.61
CA ARG A 119 11.74 -5.88 9.17
C ARG A 119 10.68 -4.79 9.13
N LEU A 120 11.00 -3.58 8.63
CA LEU A 120 9.99 -2.54 8.46
C LEU A 120 8.90 -3.02 7.49
N ARG A 121 7.65 -2.82 7.89
CA ARG A 121 6.47 -3.26 7.12
C ARG A 121 5.70 -2.05 6.63
N VAL A 122 5.41 -2.02 5.33
CA VAL A 122 4.67 -0.94 4.68
C VAL A 122 3.44 -1.49 3.97
N ALA A 123 2.29 -0.85 4.18
CA ALA A 123 1.06 -1.08 3.43
C ALA A 123 0.75 0.13 2.54
N ILE A 124 0.57 -0.11 1.24
CA ILE A 124 0.07 0.88 0.28
C ILE A 124 -1.39 0.54 0.02
N THR A 125 -2.30 1.44 0.40
CA THR A 125 -3.74 1.14 0.47
C THR A 125 -4.54 2.06 -0.45
N GLU A 126 -5.57 1.49 -1.07
CA GLU A 126 -6.55 2.18 -1.92
C GLU A 126 -5.93 2.81 -3.19
N GLY A 127 -4.74 2.31 -3.58
CA GLY A 127 -3.97 2.79 -4.74
C GLY A 127 -4.06 1.95 -6.01
N THR A 128 -4.98 0.99 -6.10
CA THR A 128 -4.92 -0.15 -7.04
C THR A 128 -3.61 -0.95 -6.90
N ALA A 129 -3.51 -2.06 -7.61
CA ALA A 129 -2.32 -2.91 -7.72
C ALA A 129 -1.84 -3.05 -9.17
N ILE A 130 -2.56 -2.47 -10.15
CA ILE A 130 -2.31 -2.68 -11.59
C ILE A 130 -0.96 -2.12 -12.04
N TRP A 131 -0.46 -1.08 -11.38
CA TRP A 131 0.83 -0.44 -11.68
C TRP A 131 2.02 -1.26 -11.18
N VAL A 132 1.83 -2.16 -10.21
CA VAL A 132 2.93 -2.79 -9.46
C VAL A 132 3.91 -3.54 -10.37
N PRO A 133 3.47 -4.44 -11.27
CA PRO A 133 4.42 -5.21 -12.09
C PRO A 133 5.32 -4.31 -12.95
N SER A 134 4.73 -3.41 -13.72
CA SER A 134 5.48 -2.52 -14.62
C SER A 134 6.35 -1.51 -13.87
N TYR A 135 5.92 -1.08 -12.68
CA TYR A 135 6.72 -0.19 -11.86
C TYR A 135 7.94 -0.90 -11.28
N LEU A 136 7.77 -2.11 -10.74
CA LEU A 136 8.90 -2.90 -10.24
C LEU A 136 9.87 -3.28 -11.36
N GLU A 137 9.37 -3.60 -12.55
CA GLU A 137 10.21 -3.83 -13.73
C GLU A 137 11.05 -2.59 -14.07
N LEU A 138 10.44 -1.40 -14.08
CA LEU A 138 11.15 -0.13 -14.28
C LEU A 138 12.25 0.08 -13.24
N LEU A 139 11.96 -0.16 -11.95
CA LEU A 139 12.94 0.01 -10.88
C LEU A 139 14.08 -1.02 -10.98
N ASP A 140 13.78 -2.28 -11.25
CA ASP A 140 14.77 -3.34 -11.46
C ASP A 140 15.66 -3.04 -12.68
N GLN A 141 15.08 -2.50 -13.76
CA GLN A 141 15.85 -2.04 -14.93
C GLN A 141 16.84 -0.93 -14.53
N ARG A 142 16.43 0.01 -13.66
CA ARG A 142 17.33 1.04 -13.12
C ARG A 142 18.37 0.46 -12.18
N TYR A 143 18.08 -0.62 -11.46
CA TYR A 143 19.06 -1.30 -10.61
C TYR A 143 20.12 -2.07 -11.42
N SER A 144 19.76 -2.55 -12.61
CA SER A 144 20.63 -3.34 -13.48
C SER A 144 21.95 -2.65 -13.85
N SER A 145 22.92 -3.43 -14.34
CA SER A 145 24.22 -2.94 -14.83
C SER A 145 24.18 -2.45 -16.28
N HIS A 146 23.01 -2.04 -16.78
CA HIS A 146 22.86 -1.53 -18.14
C HIS A 146 23.74 -0.28 -18.36
N ALA A 147 24.46 -0.21 -19.49
CA ALA A 147 25.44 0.85 -19.75
C ALA A 147 24.85 2.27 -19.67
N GLY A 148 23.57 2.43 -20.04
CA GLY A 148 22.84 3.70 -19.90
C GLY A 148 22.73 4.23 -18.48
N ASN A 149 22.91 3.38 -17.45
CA ASN A 149 22.88 3.76 -16.04
C ASN A 149 24.25 4.27 -15.54
N ALA A 150 25.36 3.91 -16.20
CA ALA A 150 26.71 4.25 -15.74
C ALA A 150 26.96 5.77 -15.66
N LYS A 151 26.26 6.56 -16.49
CA LYS A 151 26.35 8.03 -16.48
C LYS A 151 25.61 8.70 -15.31
N LEU A 152 24.83 7.96 -14.52
CA LEU A 152 23.99 8.51 -13.45
C LEU A 152 24.71 8.55 -12.08
N GLY A 153 25.97 8.11 -12.01
CA GLY A 153 26.72 8.00 -10.77
C GLY A 153 26.35 6.77 -9.95
N ASP A 154 26.79 6.74 -8.70
CA ASP A 154 26.45 5.67 -7.77
C ASP A 154 25.18 6.02 -6.99
N TYR A 155 24.17 5.18 -7.15
CA TYR A 155 22.87 5.26 -6.46
C TYR A 155 22.42 3.88 -5.96
N LYS A 156 23.33 2.89 -5.95
CA LYS A 156 22.98 1.50 -5.64
C LYS A 156 24.00 0.75 -4.80
N SER A 157 25.20 1.29 -4.53
CA SER A 157 26.21 0.59 -3.72
C SER A 157 25.76 0.32 -2.28
N HIS A 158 24.84 1.14 -1.77
CA HIS A 158 24.20 0.97 -0.45
C HIS A 158 23.02 -0.01 -0.46
N LEU A 159 22.70 -0.63 -1.60
CA LEU A 159 21.61 -1.60 -1.74
C LEU A 159 22.18 -2.98 -2.02
N SER A 160 21.71 -3.99 -1.27
CA SER A 160 22.13 -5.39 -1.45
C SER A 160 21.15 -6.21 -2.29
N MET A 161 19.91 -5.74 -2.44
CA MET A 161 18.82 -6.42 -3.15
C MET A 161 18.28 -5.54 -4.29
N LYS A 162 17.65 -6.15 -5.30
CA LYS A 162 16.96 -5.36 -6.33
C LYS A 162 15.62 -4.81 -5.80
N PRO A 163 15.10 -3.70 -6.33
CA PRO A 163 13.85 -3.08 -5.90
C PRO A 163 12.66 -4.04 -5.70
N SER A 164 12.44 -4.97 -6.64
CA SER A 164 11.34 -5.96 -6.52
C SER A 164 11.49 -6.91 -5.33
N GLU A 165 12.71 -7.19 -4.88
CA GLU A 165 12.96 -8.06 -3.72
C GLU A 165 12.69 -7.31 -2.40
N TYR A 166 13.06 -6.03 -2.31
CA TYR A 166 12.64 -5.18 -1.19
C TYR A 166 11.12 -5.06 -1.11
N PHE A 167 10.46 -4.85 -2.25
CA PHE A 167 9.00 -4.81 -2.31
C PHE A 167 8.39 -6.11 -1.78
N ALA A 168 8.82 -7.27 -2.30
CA ALA A 168 8.30 -8.57 -1.87
C ALA A 168 8.48 -8.82 -0.37
N ARG A 169 9.62 -8.39 0.20
CA ARG A 169 9.92 -8.54 1.63
C ARG A 169 9.10 -7.59 2.51
N ASN A 170 9.08 -6.31 2.18
CA ASN A 170 8.66 -5.25 3.10
C ASN A 170 7.23 -4.71 2.85
N VAL A 171 6.67 -4.92 1.65
CA VAL A 171 5.49 -4.17 1.19
C VAL A 171 4.28 -5.07 0.95
N ARG A 172 3.10 -4.59 1.32
CA ARG A 172 1.80 -5.17 0.94
C ARG A 172 0.91 -4.11 0.29
N ILE A 173 0.07 -4.55 -0.64
CA ILE A 173 -0.93 -3.72 -1.31
C ILE A 173 -2.31 -4.05 -0.75
N GLY A 174 -2.96 -3.06 -0.16
CA GLY A 174 -4.36 -3.10 0.24
C GLY A 174 -5.24 -2.53 -0.87
N ALA A 175 -6.06 -3.34 -1.52
CA ALA A 175 -6.94 -2.85 -2.59
C ALA A 175 -8.26 -3.62 -2.66
N SER A 176 -9.27 -2.99 -3.25
CA SER A 176 -10.54 -3.64 -3.61
C SER A 176 -10.42 -4.61 -4.80
N VAL A 177 -9.20 -4.78 -5.34
CA VAL A 177 -8.72 -5.70 -6.40
C VAL A 177 -9.78 -6.05 -7.44
N SER A 178 -9.71 -5.41 -8.60
CA SER A 178 -10.45 -5.82 -9.80
C SER A 178 -9.98 -7.17 -10.34
N ARG A 179 -10.77 -7.75 -11.25
CA ARG A 179 -10.40 -8.98 -11.98
C ARG A 179 -9.01 -8.91 -12.60
N ARG A 180 -8.68 -7.79 -13.27
CA ARG A 180 -7.38 -7.63 -13.93
C ARG A 180 -6.24 -7.62 -12.91
N GLU A 181 -6.42 -6.98 -11.76
CA GLU A 181 -5.42 -6.97 -10.70
C GLU A 181 -5.24 -8.35 -10.07
N ALA A 182 -6.32 -9.12 -9.90
CA ALA A 182 -6.25 -10.50 -9.43
C ALA A 182 -5.50 -11.42 -10.43
N GLU A 183 -5.64 -11.18 -11.73
CA GLU A 183 -4.90 -11.92 -12.76
C GLU A 183 -3.38 -11.64 -12.69
N LEU A 184 -2.97 -10.44 -12.27
CA LEU A 184 -1.56 -10.03 -12.09
C LEU A 184 -0.93 -10.54 -10.78
N ARG A 185 -1.67 -11.26 -9.93
CA ARG A 185 -1.21 -11.68 -8.58
C ARG A 185 0.13 -12.42 -8.55
N HIS A 186 0.51 -13.12 -9.62
CA HIS A 186 1.78 -13.84 -9.67
C HIS A 186 2.96 -12.91 -9.96
N GLU A 187 2.74 -11.88 -10.78
CA GLU A 187 3.74 -10.85 -11.05
C GLU A 187 3.90 -9.91 -9.85
N ILE A 188 2.81 -9.64 -9.12
CA ILE A 188 2.80 -8.86 -7.88
C ILE A 188 3.35 -9.66 -6.70
N GLY A 189 3.13 -10.98 -6.72
CA GLY A 189 3.29 -11.90 -5.59
C GLY A 189 1.97 -12.06 -4.82
N VAL A 190 1.44 -13.29 -4.77
CA VAL A 190 0.17 -13.61 -4.09
C VAL A 190 0.20 -13.16 -2.63
N ARG A 191 1.36 -13.27 -1.97
CA ARG A 191 1.57 -12.86 -0.57
C ARG A 191 1.58 -11.35 -0.36
N CYS A 192 1.72 -10.58 -1.44
CA CYS A 192 1.79 -9.13 -1.41
C CYS A 192 0.42 -8.46 -1.48
N LEU A 193 -0.64 -9.21 -1.85
CA LEU A 193 -1.99 -8.69 -2.01
C LEU A 193 -2.84 -8.92 -0.76
N MET A 194 -3.51 -7.87 -0.29
CA MET A 194 -4.50 -7.91 0.78
C MET A 194 -5.78 -7.27 0.24
N TRP A 195 -6.85 -8.04 0.15
CA TRP A 195 -8.15 -7.49 -0.24
C TRP A 195 -8.73 -6.61 0.87
N GLY A 196 -9.25 -5.44 0.52
CA GLY A 196 -9.99 -4.56 1.40
C GLY A 196 -11.31 -4.14 0.77
N SER A 197 -12.35 -3.92 1.58
CA SER A 197 -13.67 -3.54 1.07
C SER A 197 -13.83 -2.05 0.78
N ASP A 198 -12.94 -1.22 1.37
CA ASP A 198 -13.01 0.24 1.36
C ASP A 198 -14.40 0.78 1.78
N PHE A 199 -14.90 0.29 2.91
CA PHE A 199 -16.19 0.73 3.44
C PHE A 199 -16.01 2.03 4.23
N PRO A 200 -16.91 3.04 4.08
CA PRO A 200 -18.16 3.03 3.33
C PRO A 200 -18.07 3.75 1.96
N HIS A 201 -16.87 3.87 1.38
CA HIS A 201 -16.66 4.70 0.20
C HIS A 201 -17.43 4.18 -1.05
N PRO A 202 -17.95 5.07 -1.91
CA PRO A 202 -18.65 4.68 -3.15
C PRO A 202 -17.84 3.81 -4.10
N GLU A 203 -16.53 4.02 -4.17
CA GLU A 203 -15.57 3.23 -4.95
C GLU A 203 -15.37 1.81 -4.39
N GLY A 204 -15.61 1.63 -3.08
CA GLY A 204 -15.54 0.38 -2.36
C GLY A 204 -16.59 -0.65 -2.78
N SER A 205 -16.66 -1.76 -2.05
CA SER A 205 -17.43 -2.93 -2.47
C SER A 205 -18.86 -2.96 -1.95
N TRP A 206 -19.18 -2.24 -0.87
CA TRP A 206 -20.53 -2.24 -0.27
C TRP A 206 -21.50 -1.37 -1.10
N PRO A 207 -22.78 -1.76 -1.35
CA PRO A 207 -23.48 -2.92 -0.81
C PRO A 207 -23.32 -4.26 -1.54
N HIS A 208 -22.51 -4.29 -2.57
CA HIS A 208 -22.40 -5.41 -3.51
C HIS A 208 -21.13 -6.26 -3.30
N THR A 209 -20.66 -6.40 -2.05
CA THR A 209 -19.36 -7.01 -1.76
C THR A 209 -19.24 -8.43 -2.31
N ALA A 210 -20.29 -9.25 -2.18
CA ALA A 210 -20.28 -10.62 -2.69
C ALA A 210 -20.16 -10.68 -4.22
N GLU A 211 -20.87 -9.81 -4.94
CA GLU A 211 -20.84 -9.73 -6.40
C GLU A 211 -19.47 -9.24 -6.89
N ARG A 212 -18.87 -8.26 -6.21
CA ARG A 212 -17.52 -7.77 -6.54
C ARG A 212 -16.44 -8.80 -6.28
N LEU A 213 -16.52 -9.55 -5.19
CA LEU A 213 -15.63 -10.67 -4.93
C LEU A 213 -15.75 -11.73 -6.02
N ASP A 214 -16.97 -12.06 -6.43
CA ASP A 214 -17.22 -13.02 -7.50
C ASP A 214 -16.60 -12.59 -8.83
N ALA A 215 -16.88 -11.35 -9.24
CA ALA A 215 -16.35 -10.79 -10.49
C ALA A 215 -14.82 -10.79 -10.52
N SER A 216 -14.18 -10.52 -9.38
CA SER A 216 -12.72 -10.37 -9.31
C SER A 216 -11.99 -11.70 -9.15
N PHE A 217 -12.56 -12.65 -8.43
CA PHE A 217 -11.85 -13.82 -7.92
C PHE A 217 -12.38 -15.17 -8.41
N ARG A 218 -13.51 -15.20 -9.16
CA ARG A 218 -14.08 -16.47 -9.63
C ARG A 218 -13.09 -17.28 -10.48
N GLY A 219 -12.94 -18.55 -10.10
CA GLY A 219 -12.09 -19.54 -10.77
C GLY A 219 -10.63 -19.51 -10.38
N LEU A 220 -10.23 -18.68 -9.39
CA LEU A 220 -8.88 -18.74 -8.84
C LEU A 220 -8.72 -19.89 -7.83
N PRO A 221 -7.50 -20.42 -7.65
CA PRO A 221 -7.22 -21.47 -6.66
C PRO A 221 -7.62 -21.08 -5.24
N GLU A 222 -8.25 -22.02 -4.51
CA GLU A 222 -8.79 -21.76 -3.18
C GLU A 222 -7.71 -21.33 -2.17
N ASP A 223 -6.51 -21.91 -2.24
CA ASP A 223 -5.38 -21.58 -1.37
C ASP A 223 -4.89 -20.15 -1.57
N GLU A 224 -4.85 -19.67 -2.83
CA GLU A 224 -4.50 -18.29 -3.14
C GLU A 224 -5.59 -17.30 -2.69
N LEU A 225 -6.87 -17.69 -2.80
CA LEU A 225 -7.99 -16.91 -2.29
C LEU A 225 -7.96 -16.79 -0.77
N VAL A 226 -7.65 -17.87 -0.07
CA VAL A 226 -7.47 -17.86 1.39
C VAL A 226 -6.36 -16.87 1.78
N ARG A 227 -5.25 -16.86 1.04
CA ARG A 227 -4.16 -15.89 1.24
C ARG A 227 -4.61 -14.45 1.03
N MET A 228 -5.11 -14.11 -0.16
CA MET A 228 -5.41 -12.73 -0.54
C MET A 228 -6.60 -12.13 0.23
N LEU A 229 -7.59 -12.96 0.60
CA LEU A 229 -8.80 -12.50 1.30
C LEU A 229 -8.69 -12.58 2.84
N GLY A 230 -7.56 -13.02 3.39
CA GLY A 230 -7.44 -13.23 4.84
C GLY A 230 -6.01 -13.36 5.34
N ASP A 231 -5.35 -14.48 5.05
CA ASP A 231 -4.12 -14.87 5.76
C ASP A 231 -2.97 -13.88 5.56
N ASN A 232 -2.86 -13.26 4.37
CA ASN A 232 -1.82 -12.25 4.16
C ASN A 232 -1.96 -11.08 5.14
N ALA A 233 -3.18 -10.61 5.39
CA ALA A 233 -3.43 -9.55 6.36
C ALA A 233 -3.23 -10.05 7.80
N ALA A 234 -3.70 -11.26 8.12
CA ALA A 234 -3.51 -11.84 9.44
C ALA A 234 -2.02 -11.98 9.81
N ASP A 235 -1.21 -12.52 8.90
CA ASP A 235 0.24 -12.66 9.05
C ASP A 235 0.91 -11.28 9.13
N PHE A 236 0.54 -10.37 8.24
CA PHE A 236 1.19 -9.06 8.12
C PHE A 236 0.92 -8.13 9.31
N TYR A 237 -0.26 -8.21 9.94
CA TYR A 237 -0.58 -7.42 11.14
C TYR A 237 -0.42 -8.19 12.45
N GLY A 238 -0.07 -9.49 12.39
CA GLY A 238 0.07 -10.34 13.58
C GLY A 238 -1.26 -10.56 14.31
N PHE A 239 -2.32 -10.84 13.56
CA PHE A 239 -3.62 -11.16 14.14
C PHE A 239 -3.66 -12.61 14.63
N ASP A 240 -4.40 -12.79 15.72
CA ASP A 240 -4.70 -14.10 16.29
C ASP A 240 -5.79 -14.77 15.46
N SER A 241 -5.39 -15.61 14.50
CA SER A 241 -6.30 -16.26 13.56
C SER A 241 -7.26 -17.23 14.25
N GLU A 242 -6.84 -17.85 15.36
CA GLU A 242 -7.70 -18.74 16.16
C GLU A 242 -8.87 -17.95 16.78
N LYS A 243 -8.60 -16.76 17.33
CA LYS A 243 -9.67 -15.88 17.86
C LYS A 243 -10.60 -15.36 16.75
N LEU A 244 -10.08 -15.18 15.53
CA LEU A 244 -10.88 -14.72 14.39
C LEU A 244 -11.68 -15.85 13.74
N ALA A 245 -11.29 -17.12 13.90
CA ALA A 245 -11.90 -18.25 13.21
C ALA A 245 -13.44 -18.34 13.38
N PRO A 246 -14.03 -18.15 14.57
CA PRO A 246 -15.49 -18.18 14.72
C PRO A 246 -16.20 -17.05 13.95
N LEU A 247 -15.58 -15.87 13.86
CA LEU A 247 -16.11 -14.75 13.08
C LEU A 247 -16.01 -15.04 11.58
N VAL A 248 -14.85 -15.53 11.12
CA VAL A 248 -14.64 -15.89 9.72
C VAL A 248 -15.62 -16.97 9.28
N ALA A 249 -15.89 -17.97 10.12
CA ALA A 249 -16.89 -19.01 9.83
C ALA A 249 -18.32 -18.44 9.70
N ARG A 250 -18.64 -17.39 10.46
CA ARG A 250 -19.97 -16.76 10.48
C ARG A 250 -20.21 -15.78 9.34
N ILE A 251 -19.22 -14.94 9.02
CA ILE A 251 -19.39 -13.79 8.09
C ILE A 251 -18.37 -13.72 6.97
N GLY A 252 -17.34 -14.57 6.99
CA GLY A 252 -16.29 -14.56 5.96
C GLY A 252 -16.82 -15.09 4.62
N PRO A 253 -16.26 -14.62 3.48
CA PRO A 253 -16.61 -15.18 2.19
C PRO A 253 -16.20 -16.65 2.12
N LYS A 254 -17.06 -17.48 1.51
CA LYS A 254 -16.80 -18.90 1.25
C LYS A 254 -15.88 -19.02 0.04
N LYS A 255 -14.57 -19.19 0.27
CA LYS A 255 -13.54 -19.20 -0.79
C LYS A 255 -13.77 -20.33 -1.80
N ARG A 256 -14.22 -21.49 -1.35
CA ARG A 256 -14.64 -22.60 -2.21
C ARG A 256 -15.71 -22.20 -3.25
N ASP A 257 -16.65 -21.33 -2.90
CA ASP A 257 -17.72 -20.90 -3.82
C ASP A 257 -17.16 -20.00 -4.94
N LEU A 258 -16.09 -19.25 -4.65
CA LEU A 258 -15.35 -18.45 -5.62
C LEU A 258 -14.42 -19.33 -6.48
N ALA A 259 -13.78 -20.34 -5.88
CA ALA A 259 -12.91 -21.28 -6.59
C ALA A 259 -13.67 -22.15 -7.60
N ALA A 260 -14.96 -22.39 -7.37
CA ALA A 260 -15.82 -23.14 -8.28
C ALA A 260 -15.94 -22.40 -9.63
N GLY A 261 -15.38 -23.00 -10.69
CA GLY A 261 -15.51 -22.50 -12.06
C GLY A 261 -16.97 -22.45 -12.53
N ALA A 262 -17.25 -21.69 -13.60
CA ALA A 262 -18.59 -21.47 -14.13
C ALA A 262 -19.38 -22.75 -14.55
N GLY A 263 -18.77 -23.94 -14.47
CA GLY A 263 -19.38 -25.23 -14.85
C GLY A 263 -19.82 -26.13 -13.69
N SER A 264 -19.73 -25.71 -12.42
CA SER A 264 -20.05 -26.60 -11.28
C SER A 264 -21.35 -26.30 -10.53
N ARG A 265 -22.24 -25.47 -11.09
CA ARG A 265 -23.63 -25.37 -10.61
C ARG A 265 -24.50 -26.31 -11.45
N ALA A 266 -24.51 -27.58 -11.06
CA ALA A 266 -25.58 -28.51 -11.38
C ALA A 266 -26.60 -28.52 -10.22
#